data_AF-V4P0R5-F1
#
_entry.id   AF-V4P0R5-F1
#
_cell.length_a   1.000
_cell.length_b   1.000
_cell.length_c   1.000
_cell.angle_alpha   90.00
_cell.angle_beta   90.00
_cell.angle_gamma   90.00
#
_symmetry.space_group_name_H-M   'P 1'
#
loop_
_entity.id
_entity.type
_entity.pdbx_description
1 polymer ?
#
loop_
_entity_poly.entity_id
_entity_poly.type
_entity_poly.pdbx_seq_one_letter_code
_entity_poly.pdbx_strand_id
1 'polypeptide(L)'
;MSAMNRRLFTTALAAMALAGPVLAQEAAPAKPQPMVIYDDSLAPGWNNWSWAKTTLSTDIGADVKPISMQSEPWQALYLQHAAFSTAGYTKLTFYVNGGPAGGQTISVKALIGDKPVDPGYTIRLNANTWNVVEVPLADLGAADQTINGLWWQAQNQPVSTWYITVIQLE
;
A
#
# COMPACT_ATOMS: atom_id res chain seq x y z
N MET A 1 4.78 -34.85 -70.15
CA MET A 1 3.35 -34.78 -70.51
C MET A 1 2.76 -33.51 -69.89
N SER A 2 2.28 -32.62 -70.75
CA SER A 2 1.42 -31.42 -70.55
C SER A 2 1.77 -30.42 -69.44
N ALA A 3 2.29 -29.21 -69.72
CA ALA A 3 1.71 -28.03 -70.41
C ALA A 3 0.56 -27.37 -69.61
N MET A 4 0.80 -26.18 -69.03
CA MET A 4 0.31 -24.85 -69.49
C MET A 4 -0.99 -24.47 -68.74
N ASN A 5 -1.20 -23.29 -68.14
CA ASN A 5 -1.19 -21.97 -68.78
C ASN A 5 -1.29 -20.80 -67.78
N ARG A 6 -0.62 -19.69 -68.09
CA ARG A 6 -0.75 -18.34 -67.49
C ARG A 6 -2.14 -17.76 -67.73
N ARG A 7 -2.65 -16.96 -66.77
CA ARG A 7 -3.42 -15.73 -67.06
C ARG A 7 -3.10 -14.64 -66.02
N LEU A 8 -2.49 -13.56 -66.51
CA LEU A 8 -2.39 -12.26 -65.86
C LEU A 8 -3.73 -11.53 -66.02
N PHE A 9 -4.21 -10.85 -64.98
CA PHE A 9 -5.10 -9.68 -65.11
C PHE A 9 -4.76 -8.64 -64.03
N THR A 10 -4.38 -7.47 -64.53
CA THR A 10 -4.16 -6.15 -63.91
C THR A 10 -5.41 -5.59 -63.22
N THR A 11 -5.24 -4.88 -62.09
CA THR A 11 -5.51 -3.42 -61.96
C THR A 11 -5.19 -2.91 -60.56
N ALA A 12 -4.52 -1.76 -60.51
CA ALA A 12 -4.26 -0.99 -59.31
C ALA A 12 -5.52 -0.18 -58.93
N LEU A 13 -5.75 -0.03 -57.62
CA LEU A 13 -6.55 1.08 -57.09
C LEU A 13 -5.76 1.70 -55.94
N ALA A 14 -5.19 2.88 -56.22
CA ALA A 14 -4.56 3.72 -55.21
C ALA A 14 -5.67 4.36 -54.37
N ALA A 15 -5.76 3.98 -53.09
CA ALA A 15 -6.57 4.70 -52.11
C ALA A 15 -5.67 5.72 -51.41
N MET A 16 -5.86 7.00 -51.76
CA MET A 16 -5.29 8.14 -51.03
C MET A 16 -5.99 8.24 -49.67
N ALA A 17 -5.32 7.83 -48.60
CA ALA A 17 -5.81 8.04 -47.24
C ALA A 17 -5.48 9.46 -46.79
N LEU A 18 -6.52 10.25 -46.53
CA LEU A 18 -6.41 11.55 -45.85
C LEU A 18 -5.91 11.32 -44.42
N ALA A 19 -4.69 11.77 -44.12
CA ALA A 19 -4.16 11.81 -42.77
C ALA A 19 -4.85 12.93 -41.99
N GLY A 20 -5.83 12.57 -41.16
CA GLY A 20 -6.33 13.46 -40.12
C GLY A 20 -5.29 13.60 -38.99
N PRO A 21 -5.20 14.75 -38.32
CA PRO A 21 -4.30 14.90 -37.18
C PRO A 21 -4.73 13.94 -36.07
N VAL A 22 -3.88 12.98 -35.75
CA VAL A 22 -4.00 12.21 -34.51
C VAL A 22 -3.73 13.19 -33.38
N LEU A 23 -4.79 13.63 -32.71
CA LEU A 23 -4.65 14.27 -31.41
C LEU A 23 -3.95 13.25 -30.51
N ALA A 24 -2.71 13.55 -30.11
CA ALA A 24 -2.01 12.77 -29.12
C ALA A 24 -2.84 12.81 -27.84
N GLN A 25 -3.52 11.70 -27.54
CA GLN A 25 -4.15 11.49 -26.24
C GLN A 25 -3.01 11.50 -25.22
N GLU A 26 -2.86 12.59 -24.49
CA GLU A 26 -1.93 12.68 -23.37
C GLU A 26 -2.35 11.61 -22.37
N ALA A 27 -1.60 10.50 -22.34
CA ALA A 27 -1.88 9.39 -21.45
C ALA A 27 -1.77 9.95 -20.03
N ALA A 28 -2.86 9.86 -19.25
CA ALA A 28 -2.80 10.17 -17.83
C ALA A 28 -1.64 9.38 -17.21
N PRO A 29 -0.83 9.98 -16.32
CA PRO A 29 0.28 9.28 -15.70
C PRO A 29 -0.24 7.97 -15.10
N ALA A 30 0.41 6.85 -15.45
CA ALA A 30 0.05 5.56 -14.90
C ALA A 30 0.20 5.62 -13.37
N LYS A 31 -0.85 5.20 -12.65
CA LYS A 31 -0.77 5.09 -11.19
C LYS A 31 0.40 4.16 -10.82
N PRO A 32 1.15 4.48 -9.75
CA PRO A 32 2.20 3.58 -9.30
C PRO A 32 1.62 2.21 -8.96
N GLN A 33 2.41 1.17 -9.15
CA GLN A 33 2.06 -0.16 -8.64
C GLN A 33 2.05 -0.11 -7.11
N PRO A 34 1.14 -0.83 -6.43
CA PRO A 34 1.13 -0.83 -4.98
C PRO A 34 2.48 -1.23 -4.38
N MET A 35 2.96 -0.45 -3.40
CA MET A 35 4.16 -0.79 -2.66
C MET A 35 3.76 -1.66 -1.47
N VAL A 36 4.05 -2.95 -1.55
CA VAL A 36 3.84 -3.88 -0.44
C VAL A 36 4.86 -3.58 0.67
N ILE A 37 4.35 -3.48 1.88
CA ILE A 37 5.12 -3.22 3.11
C ILE A 37 5.18 -4.48 3.95
N TYR A 38 4.04 -5.16 4.09
CA TYR A 38 3.93 -6.42 4.80
C TYR A 38 2.85 -7.29 4.17
N ASP A 39 3.19 -8.52 3.85
CA ASP A 39 2.24 -9.57 3.42
C ASP A 39 2.79 -10.91 3.90
N ASP A 40 2.22 -11.40 5.02
CA ASP A 40 2.69 -12.52 5.86
C ASP A 40 4.13 -12.43 6.40
N SER A 41 4.92 -11.51 5.87
CA SER A 41 6.30 -11.19 6.20
C SER A 41 6.59 -9.75 5.75
N LEU A 42 7.67 -9.14 6.28
CA LEU A 42 8.11 -7.84 5.80
C LEU A 42 8.59 -7.92 4.35
N ALA A 43 8.12 -7.00 3.51
CA ALA A 43 8.62 -6.89 2.15
C ALA A 43 10.11 -6.47 2.15
N PRO A 44 10.89 -6.81 1.10
CA PRO A 44 12.30 -6.46 1.03
C PRO A 44 12.54 -4.96 1.26
N GLY A 45 13.53 -4.65 2.11
CA GLY A 45 13.89 -3.26 2.47
C GLY A 45 13.15 -2.72 3.70
N TRP A 46 12.05 -3.34 4.14
CA TRP A 46 11.35 -2.97 5.36
C TRP A 46 11.93 -3.67 6.59
N ASN A 47 12.04 -2.94 7.69
CA ASN A 47 12.57 -3.42 8.96
C ASN A 47 11.61 -3.13 10.10
N ASN A 48 11.56 -4.03 11.08
CA ASN A 48 10.82 -3.80 12.32
C ASN A 48 11.71 -3.06 13.34
N TRP A 49 11.41 -1.79 13.60
CA TRP A 49 12.08 -0.94 14.59
C TRP A 49 11.14 -0.58 15.75
N SER A 50 10.13 -1.42 15.98
CA SER A 50 9.11 -1.20 17.00
C SER A 50 9.69 -1.10 18.39
N TRP A 51 9.08 -0.23 19.21
CA TRP A 51 9.28 -0.22 20.66
C TRP A 51 8.03 -0.64 21.43
N ALA A 52 6.99 -1.12 20.71
CA ALA A 52 5.95 -1.97 21.25
C ALA A 52 6.37 -3.44 21.28
N LYS A 53 5.68 -4.26 22.08
CA LYS A 53 5.80 -5.72 22.00
C LYS A 53 5.17 -6.19 20.71
N THR A 54 5.99 -6.67 19.79
CA THR A 54 5.57 -7.12 18.45
C THR A 54 6.04 -8.54 18.16
N THR A 55 5.23 -9.28 17.40
CA THR A 55 5.60 -10.59 16.86
C THR A 55 5.19 -10.62 15.39
N LEU A 56 6.18 -10.65 14.50
CA LEU A 56 5.93 -10.75 13.05
C LEU A 56 5.48 -12.17 12.70
N SER A 57 4.73 -12.30 11.61
CA SER A 57 4.33 -13.58 11.02
C SER A 57 3.67 -14.52 12.04
N THR A 58 2.81 -13.96 12.90
CA THR A 58 2.14 -14.70 13.97
C THR A 58 1.20 -15.75 13.37
N ASP A 59 1.32 -17.00 13.81
CA ASP A 59 0.38 -18.05 13.44
C ASP A 59 -0.90 -17.91 14.27
N ILE A 60 -2.00 -17.60 13.59
CA ILE A 60 -3.33 -17.48 14.19
C ILE A 60 -4.25 -18.65 13.78
N GLY A 61 -3.71 -19.70 13.16
CA GLY A 61 -4.49 -20.82 12.63
C GLY A 61 -5.31 -20.47 11.39
N ALA A 62 -4.84 -19.51 10.59
CA ALA A 62 -5.44 -19.09 9.33
C ALA A 62 -4.37 -18.99 8.22
N ASP A 63 -4.81 -18.85 6.97
CA ASP A 63 -3.93 -18.70 5.79
C ASP A 63 -3.24 -17.32 5.70
N VAL A 64 -3.31 -16.52 6.76
CA VAL A 64 -2.64 -15.21 6.88
C VAL A 64 -1.82 -15.19 8.17
N LYS A 65 -0.63 -14.60 8.11
CA LYS A 65 0.32 -14.48 9.22
C LYS A 65 0.50 -13.02 9.59
N PRO A 66 -0.39 -12.44 10.40
CA PRO A 66 -0.32 -11.03 10.76
C PRO A 66 0.85 -10.71 11.70
N ILE A 67 1.12 -9.41 11.85
CA ILE A 67 1.88 -8.90 12.98
C ILE A 67 0.94 -8.85 14.18
N SER A 68 1.33 -9.48 15.29
CA SER A 68 0.69 -9.31 16.60
C SER A 68 1.36 -8.17 17.35
N MET A 69 0.57 -7.29 17.97
CA MET A 69 1.05 -6.13 18.71
C MET A 69 0.33 -5.97 20.04
N GLN A 70 1.10 -5.68 21.09
CA GLN A 70 0.63 -5.24 22.40
C GLN A 70 1.46 -4.02 22.81
N SER A 71 0.84 -3.03 23.45
CA SER A 71 1.51 -1.75 23.69
C SER A 71 1.16 -1.16 25.04
N GLU A 72 2.17 -0.63 25.72
CA GLU A 72 2.00 0.39 26.76
C GLU A 72 1.68 1.76 26.13
N PRO A 73 1.28 2.78 26.92
CA PRO A 73 1.01 4.11 26.39
C PRO A 73 2.17 4.64 25.55
N TRP A 74 1.85 5.25 24.41
CA TRP A 74 2.80 5.83 23.46
C TRP A 74 3.76 4.86 22.77
N GLN A 75 3.64 3.55 23.00
CA GLN A 75 4.38 2.54 22.25
C GLN A 75 3.84 2.37 20.83
N ALA A 76 4.71 2.01 19.89
CA ALA A 76 4.30 1.84 18.49
C ALA A 76 4.90 0.59 17.85
N LEU A 77 4.13 0.03 16.91
CA LEU A 77 4.70 -0.69 15.78
C LEU A 77 5.37 0.35 14.88
N TYR A 78 6.65 0.14 14.60
CA TYR A 78 7.41 0.97 13.68
C TYR A 78 7.98 0.09 12.58
N LEU A 79 7.48 0.29 11.36
CA LEU A 79 8.06 -0.25 10.14
C LEU A 79 8.92 0.82 9.47
N GLN A 80 10.22 0.55 9.38
CA GLN A 80 11.24 1.45 8.84
C GLN A 80 11.65 1.03 7.44
N HIS A 81 11.95 2.00 6.58
CA HIS A 81 12.50 1.78 5.25
C HIS A 81 13.53 2.87 4.92
N ALA A 82 14.42 2.61 3.95
CA ALA A 82 15.20 3.69 3.35
C ALA A 82 14.27 4.78 2.79
N ALA A 83 14.70 6.04 2.76
CA ALA A 83 13.85 7.13 2.29
C ALA A 83 13.33 6.87 0.86
N PHE A 84 12.02 7.03 0.65
CA PHE A 84 11.36 6.85 -0.64
C PHE A 84 10.27 7.89 -0.86
N SER A 85 9.97 8.19 -2.12
CA SER A 85 8.91 9.14 -2.46
C SER A 85 7.54 8.48 -2.43
N THR A 86 6.56 9.17 -1.85
CA THR A 86 5.15 8.80 -1.89
C THR A 86 4.41 9.39 -3.10
N ALA A 87 5.11 10.06 -4.02
CA ALA A 87 4.50 10.67 -5.19
C ALA A 87 3.73 9.64 -6.03
N GLY A 88 2.49 9.98 -6.38
CA GLY A 88 1.58 9.10 -7.11
C GLY A 88 0.78 8.12 -6.25
N TYR A 89 1.18 7.86 -5.01
CA TYR A 89 0.35 7.14 -4.04
C TYR A 89 -0.67 8.09 -3.41
N THR A 90 -1.85 7.57 -3.15
CA THR A 90 -3.00 8.29 -2.62
C THR A 90 -3.39 7.85 -1.23
N LYS A 91 -3.13 6.58 -0.86
CA LYS A 91 -3.51 6.03 0.44
C LYS A 91 -2.53 4.96 0.95
N LEU A 92 -2.60 4.73 2.25
CA LEU A 92 -2.05 3.56 2.94
C LEU A 92 -3.21 2.63 3.30
N THR A 93 -3.16 1.39 2.80
CA THR A 93 -4.17 0.36 3.07
C THR A 93 -3.59 -0.72 3.96
N PHE A 94 -4.37 -1.20 4.93
CA PHE A 94 -4.01 -2.35 5.76
C PHE A 94 -5.25 -3.01 6.39
N TYR A 95 -5.12 -4.26 6.81
CA TYR A 95 -6.15 -4.97 7.55
C TYR A 95 -5.82 -5.01 9.03
N VAL A 96 -6.81 -4.75 9.88
CA VAL A 96 -6.67 -4.83 11.34
C VAL A 96 -7.73 -5.71 12.00
N ASN A 97 -7.37 -6.33 13.12
CA ASN A 97 -8.29 -6.99 14.04
C ASN A 97 -7.91 -6.60 15.48
N GLY A 98 -8.84 -5.98 16.22
CA GLY A 98 -8.61 -5.47 17.59
C GLY A 98 -8.50 -6.55 18.67
N GLY A 99 -8.45 -7.82 18.29
CA GLY A 99 -8.44 -8.96 19.21
C GLY A 99 -9.78 -9.12 19.94
N PRO A 100 -9.80 -9.91 21.04
CA PRO A 100 -11.03 -10.24 21.76
C PRO A 100 -11.83 -9.05 22.29
N ALA A 101 -11.14 -8.00 22.74
CA ALA A 101 -11.77 -6.84 23.36
C ALA A 101 -12.19 -5.77 22.34
N GLY A 102 -11.33 -5.47 21.37
CA GLY A 102 -11.51 -4.32 20.48
C GLY A 102 -11.67 -2.99 21.22
N GLY A 103 -12.18 -1.99 20.50
CA GLY A 103 -12.51 -0.67 21.05
C GLY A 103 -11.31 0.21 21.37
N GLN A 104 -10.09 -0.24 21.05
CA GLN A 104 -8.89 0.54 21.21
C GLN A 104 -8.81 1.60 20.11
N THR A 105 -8.15 2.72 20.42
CA THR A 105 -7.89 3.81 19.48
C THR A 105 -6.38 3.99 19.35
N ILE A 106 -5.89 4.03 18.11
CA ILE A 106 -4.46 4.19 17.80
C ILE A 106 -4.26 5.26 16.74
N SER A 107 -3.07 5.85 16.69
CA SER A 107 -2.66 6.80 15.65
C SER A 107 -1.77 6.12 14.62
N VAL A 108 -2.07 6.32 13.35
CA VAL A 108 -1.20 6.02 12.21
C VAL A 108 -0.38 7.28 11.92
N LYS A 109 0.94 7.13 11.72
CA LYS A 109 1.82 8.27 11.39
C LYS A 109 2.82 7.87 10.30
N ALA A 110 3.12 8.82 9.42
CA ALA A 110 4.29 8.73 8.54
C ALA A 110 5.49 9.43 9.18
N LEU A 111 6.69 9.05 8.75
CA LEU A 111 7.94 9.68 9.19
C LEU A 111 8.62 10.37 8.02
N ILE A 112 8.96 11.66 8.21
CA ILE A 112 9.73 12.45 7.26
C ILE A 112 11.07 12.79 7.92
N GLY A 113 12.16 12.19 7.43
CA GLY A 113 13.49 12.37 8.02
C GLY A 113 13.53 11.94 9.49
N ASP A 114 12.99 10.75 9.79
CA ASP A 114 12.91 10.14 11.13
C ASP A 114 12.01 10.88 12.15
N LYS A 115 11.26 11.90 11.70
CA LYS A 115 10.32 12.63 12.54
C LYS A 115 8.89 12.23 12.21
N PRO A 116 8.06 11.83 13.19
CA PRO A 116 6.66 11.54 12.94
C PRO A 116 5.89 12.81 12.53
N VAL A 117 4.96 12.65 11.60
CA VAL A 117 3.99 13.69 11.24
C VAL A 117 2.85 13.67 12.27
N ASP A 118 2.68 14.77 13.01
CA ASP A 118 1.63 14.95 14.00
C ASP A 118 0.48 15.83 13.47
N PRO A 119 -0.77 15.59 13.88
CA PRO A 119 -1.19 14.61 14.90
C PRO A 119 -1.31 13.16 14.39
N GLY A 120 -1.11 12.93 13.10
CA GLY A 120 -1.36 11.64 12.44
C GLY A 120 -2.84 11.36 12.21
N TYR A 121 -3.16 10.14 11.78
CA TYR A 121 -4.52 9.69 11.49
C TYR A 121 -5.02 8.70 12.55
N THR A 122 -6.16 8.97 13.18
CA THR A 122 -6.66 8.14 14.28
C THR A 122 -7.66 7.09 13.79
N ILE A 123 -7.49 5.84 14.22
CA ILE A 123 -8.40 4.73 13.89
C ILE A 123 -8.90 4.02 15.13
N ARG A 124 -10.06 3.37 15.02
CA ARG A 124 -10.65 2.52 16.04
C ARG A 124 -10.59 1.06 15.61
N LEU A 125 -10.12 0.20 16.50
CA LEU A 125 -10.01 -1.23 16.25
C LEU A 125 -11.31 -1.94 16.66
N ASN A 126 -11.83 -2.79 15.77
CA ASN A 126 -13.04 -3.57 16.03
C ASN A 126 -12.69 -4.91 16.69
N ALA A 127 -13.54 -5.37 17.59
CA ALA A 127 -13.35 -6.65 18.26
C ALA A 127 -13.57 -7.83 17.30
N ASN A 128 -12.71 -8.84 17.39
CA ASN A 128 -12.85 -10.16 16.76
C ASN A 128 -13.17 -10.15 15.25
N THR A 129 -12.79 -9.08 14.53
CA THR A 129 -13.16 -8.91 13.12
C THR A 129 -12.02 -8.26 12.36
N TRP A 130 -11.65 -8.85 11.22
CA TRP A 130 -10.77 -8.23 10.25
C TRP A 130 -11.50 -7.13 9.49
N ASN A 131 -10.93 -5.93 9.49
CA ASN A 131 -11.46 -4.79 8.74
C ASN A 131 -10.34 -4.15 7.93
N VAL A 132 -10.65 -3.76 6.70
CA VAL A 132 -9.76 -2.91 5.90
C VAL A 132 -9.81 -1.48 6.44
N VAL A 133 -8.65 -0.85 6.49
CA VAL A 133 -8.48 0.56 6.81
C VAL A 133 -7.75 1.20 5.64
N GLU A 134 -8.30 2.29 5.14
CA GLU A 134 -7.71 3.12 4.09
C GLU A 134 -7.43 4.50 4.69
N VAL A 135 -6.15 4.85 4.78
CA VAL A 135 -5.70 6.15 5.30
C VAL A 135 -5.24 7.01 4.13
N PRO A 136 -5.96 8.09 3.76
CA PRO A 136 -5.50 9.01 2.74
C PRO A 136 -4.14 9.60 3.12
N LEU A 137 -3.18 9.59 2.19
CA LEU A 137 -1.85 10.16 2.48
C LEU A 137 -1.90 11.67 2.71
N ALA A 138 -2.89 12.35 2.13
CA ALA A 138 -3.13 13.77 2.40
C ALA A 138 -3.47 14.02 3.88
N ASP A 139 -4.36 13.19 4.46
CA ASP A 139 -4.75 13.29 5.87
C ASP A 139 -3.61 12.86 6.82
N LEU A 140 -2.72 11.99 6.34
CA LEU A 140 -1.52 11.57 7.06
C LEU A 140 -0.37 12.60 6.96
N GLY A 141 -0.53 13.66 6.15
CA GLY A 141 0.53 14.62 5.84
C GLY A 141 1.72 14.01 5.08
N ALA A 142 1.46 12.94 4.33
CA ALA A 142 2.44 12.14 3.61
C ALA A 142 2.24 12.16 2.09
N ALA A 143 1.31 12.95 1.56
CA ALA A 143 1.11 13.09 0.11
C ALA A 143 2.29 13.83 -0.54
N ASP A 144 2.81 13.27 -1.64
CA ASP A 144 3.94 13.80 -2.42
C ASP A 144 5.18 14.15 -1.55
N GLN A 145 5.40 13.38 -0.48
CA GLN A 145 6.52 13.53 0.43
C GLN A 145 7.62 12.51 0.14
N THR A 146 8.77 12.69 0.81
CA THR A 146 9.75 11.62 0.99
C THR A 146 9.65 11.12 2.42
N ILE A 147 9.20 9.88 2.60
CA ILE A 147 9.04 9.26 3.92
C ILE A 147 10.07 8.15 4.13
N ASN A 148 10.31 7.79 5.38
CA ASN A 148 11.24 6.71 5.74
C ASN A 148 10.70 5.77 6.82
N GLY A 149 9.42 5.89 7.18
CA GLY A 149 8.81 5.04 8.18
C GLY A 149 7.32 5.24 8.35
N LEU A 150 6.69 4.24 8.95
CA LEU A 150 5.28 4.24 9.33
C LEU A 150 5.11 3.72 10.75
N TRP A 151 4.31 4.43 11.53
CA TRP A 151 3.96 4.05 12.91
C TRP A 151 2.48 3.74 13.05
N TRP A 152 2.18 2.71 13.85
CA TRP A 152 0.89 2.52 14.49
C TRP A 152 1.12 2.64 15.98
N GLN A 153 0.69 3.74 16.58
CA GLN A 153 1.06 4.17 17.91
C GLN A 153 -0.15 4.13 18.87
N ALA A 154 0.04 3.51 20.03
CA ALA A 154 -0.88 3.60 21.16
C ALA A 154 -0.98 5.04 21.69
N GLN A 155 -2.16 5.42 22.17
CA GLN A 155 -2.38 6.72 22.79
C GLN A 155 -1.88 6.73 24.25
N ASN A 156 -2.52 7.55 25.10
CA ASN A 156 -2.21 7.66 26.51
C ASN A 156 -2.65 6.46 27.37
N GLN A 157 -3.13 5.36 26.77
CA GLN A 157 -3.53 4.13 27.44
C GLN A 157 -2.87 2.92 26.78
N PRO A 158 -2.64 1.83 27.56
CA PRO A 158 -2.22 0.56 26.98
C PRO A 158 -3.23 0.03 25.97
N VAL A 159 -2.73 -0.68 24.96
CA VAL A 159 -3.52 -1.34 23.93
C VAL A 159 -3.28 -2.85 24.06
N SER A 160 -4.35 -3.59 24.33
CA SER A 160 -4.33 -5.06 24.40
C SER A 160 -4.00 -5.67 23.04
N THR A 161 -3.64 -6.96 23.00
CA THR A 161 -3.20 -7.63 21.78
C THR A 161 -4.18 -7.44 20.62
N TRP A 162 -3.65 -6.90 19.53
CA TRP A 162 -4.33 -6.71 18.26
C TRP A 162 -3.42 -7.11 17.11
N TYR A 163 -3.98 -7.19 15.91
CA TYR A 163 -3.31 -7.73 14.73
C TYR A 163 -3.41 -6.78 13.54
N ILE A 164 -2.35 -6.75 12.72
CA ILE A 164 -2.29 -6.03 11.45
C ILE A 164 -1.64 -6.89 10.36
N THR A 165 -2.13 -6.80 9.13
CA THR A 165 -1.58 -7.53 7.98
C THR A 165 -1.88 -6.82 6.66
N VAL A 166 -1.30 -7.31 5.56
CA VAL A 166 -1.48 -6.84 4.18
C VAL A 166 -1.39 -5.31 4.11
N ILE A 167 -0.22 -4.78 4.46
CA ILE A 167 0.07 -3.36 4.53
C ILE A 167 0.66 -2.92 3.19
N GLN A 168 0.10 -1.90 2.56
CA GLN A 168 0.57 -1.39 1.27
C GLN A 168 0.24 0.09 1.03
N LEU A 169 1.06 0.76 0.22
CA LEU A 169 0.74 2.08 -0.34
C LEU A 169 0.12 1.90 -1.74
N GLU A 170 -0.91 2.69 -2.05
CA GLU A 170 -1.68 2.65 -3.30
C GLU A 170 -1.94 4.04 -3.89
#